data_AF-A0A4Q9NMS3-F1
#
_entry.id   AF-A0A4Q9NMS3-F1
#
_cell.length_a   1.000
_cell.length_b   1.000
_cell.length_c   1.000
_cell.angle_alpha   90.00
_cell.angle_beta   90.00
_cell.angle_gamma   90.00
#
_symmetry.space_group_name_H-M   'P 1'
#
loop_
_entity.id
_entity.type
_entity.pdbx_description
1 polymer ?
#
loop_
_entity_poly.entity_id
_entity_poly.type
_entity_poly.pdbx_seq_one_letter_code
_entity_poly.pdbx_strand_id
1 'polypeptide(L)'
;MSAYPRIRMPSHSSAAAPRKTSQVDRDEHPVDWSYYSHLMKDHDEAMVQNWKEEVDTLLVFAGLFSAVVTAFNIEAYKLLQPDPSLSTIQALETISHQLQQLGGNFTSAAVPRPTSGPTQGRASAQSVRINVLWFTSLVCALFSALLGIMVKQWLREYMAAVSLSSRDSVRLRQHRFEGLIAWHVPEIMAFLPILLEASLILFLAGLVDFLFLLQPLVAGIITSLVGAVLLFYVVSTIAPAFSGRCPYKSPQSWAIIR
;
A
#
# COMPACT_ATOMS: atom_id res chain seq x y z
N MET A 1 -6.32 7.41 -30.19
CA MET A 1 -6.34 8.40 -31.29
C MET A 1 -6.35 9.78 -30.65
N SER A 2 -5.17 10.38 -30.47
CA SER A 2 -5.01 11.76 -29.99
C SER A 2 -3.75 12.31 -30.65
N ALA A 3 -3.90 13.44 -31.33
CA ALA A 3 -2.91 14.04 -32.21
C ALA A 3 -2.02 14.98 -31.40
N TYR A 4 -0.72 14.70 -31.37
CA TYR A 4 0.30 15.68 -30.97
C TYR A 4 0.67 16.56 -32.18
N PRO A 5 0.87 17.87 -32.02
CA PRO A 5 1.29 18.73 -33.12
C PRO A 5 2.74 18.41 -33.48
N ARG A 6 2.92 17.74 -34.62
CA ARG A 6 4.23 17.48 -35.23
C ARG A 6 4.71 18.80 -35.87
N ILE A 7 5.75 19.40 -35.32
CA ILE A 7 6.37 20.63 -35.87
C ILE A 7 6.89 20.32 -37.27
N ARG A 8 6.25 20.91 -38.29
CA ARG A 8 6.61 20.74 -39.72
C ARG A 8 7.63 21.82 -40.10
N MET A 9 8.85 21.43 -40.43
CA MET A 9 9.83 22.35 -41.01
C MET A 9 9.42 22.73 -42.44
N PRO A 10 9.48 24.01 -42.85
CA PRO A 10 9.12 24.43 -44.20
C PRO A 10 10.24 24.09 -45.20
N SER A 11 9.85 23.41 -46.28
CA SER A 11 10.69 23.15 -47.46
C SER A 11 10.86 24.42 -48.29
N HIS A 12 12.09 24.74 -48.67
CA HIS A 12 12.41 25.80 -49.61
C HIS A 12 11.83 25.51 -51.01
N SER A 13 11.03 26.44 -51.54
CA SER A 13 10.82 26.61 -52.98
C SER A 13 10.74 28.10 -53.29
N SER A 14 11.47 28.49 -54.34
CA SER A 14 11.84 29.84 -54.77
C SER A 14 10.77 30.49 -55.65
N ALA A 15 10.53 31.82 -55.51
CA ALA A 15 10.51 32.78 -56.63
C ALA A 15 10.17 34.25 -56.21
N ALA A 16 11.18 35.11 -56.34
CA ALA A 16 11.24 36.56 -56.68
C ALA A 16 10.07 37.55 -56.46
N ALA A 17 10.31 38.63 -55.70
CA ALA A 17 10.59 40.01 -56.18
C ALA A 17 10.61 41.04 -54.99
N PRO A 18 11.38 42.14 -55.05
CA PRO A 18 11.86 42.84 -53.85
C PRO A 18 10.99 44.04 -53.45
N ARG A 19 10.69 44.19 -52.16
CA ARG A 19 10.17 45.45 -51.61
C ARG A 19 10.72 45.71 -50.20
N LYS A 20 11.60 46.72 -50.15
CA LYS A 20 12.10 47.51 -49.01
C LYS A 20 12.07 46.81 -47.64
N THR A 21 13.27 46.40 -47.24
CA THR A 21 13.76 46.21 -45.88
C THR A 21 13.12 47.16 -44.86
N SER A 22 12.05 46.70 -44.24
CA SER A 22 11.72 47.06 -42.87
C SER A 22 12.25 45.91 -42.03
N GLN A 23 13.45 46.15 -41.51
CA GLN A 23 14.17 45.31 -40.57
C GLN A 23 13.32 45.24 -39.30
N VAL A 24 12.38 44.30 -39.26
CA VAL A 24 11.91 43.73 -38.00
C VAL A 24 13.04 42.81 -37.58
N ASP A 25 13.94 43.36 -36.76
CA ASP A 25 14.80 42.54 -35.91
C ASP A 25 13.88 41.55 -35.19
N ARG A 26 13.85 40.30 -35.69
CA ARG A 26 13.54 39.19 -34.81
C ARG A 26 14.75 39.10 -33.90
N ASP A 27 14.62 39.67 -32.72
CA ASP A 27 15.48 39.39 -31.58
C ASP A 27 15.42 37.87 -31.29
N GLU A 28 16.12 37.06 -32.09
CA GLU A 28 16.54 35.72 -31.71
C GLU A 28 17.66 35.89 -30.67
N HIS A 29 17.25 36.24 -29.45
CA HIS A 29 18.13 36.08 -28.30
C HIS A 29 18.62 34.61 -28.30
N PRO A 30 19.93 34.35 -28.25
CA PRO A 30 20.44 32.99 -28.17
C PRO A 30 19.83 32.34 -26.93
N VAL A 31 19.08 31.26 -27.12
CA VAL A 31 18.40 30.54 -26.04
C VAL A 31 19.43 30.20 -24.98
N ASP A 32 19.32 30.83 -23.80
CA ASP A 32 20.23 30.59 -22.69
C ASP A 32 19.88 29.23 -22.05
N TRP A 33 20.45 28.17 -22.60
CA TRP A 33 20.27 26.80 -22.11
C TRP A 33 20.74 26.63 -20.67
N SER A 34 21.63 27.49 -20.17
CA SER A 34 22.10 27.44 -18.79
C SER A 34 20.96 27.83 -17.83
N TYR A 35 20.27 28.93 -18.12
CA TYR A 35 19.09 29.38 -17.36
C TYR A 35 17.99 28.29 -17.31
N TYR A 36 17.63 27.71 -18.46
CA TYR A 36 16.62 26.65 -18.50
C TYR A 36 17.05 25.37 -17.77
N SER A 37 18.33 24.99 -17.88
CA SER A 37 18.86 23.81 -17.17
C SER A 37 18.81 23.97 -15.65
N HIS A 38 19.09 25.18 -15.14
CA HIS A 38 18.98 25.50 -13.72
C HIS A 38 17.52 25.48 -13.26
N LEU A 39 16.64 26.17 -13.99
CA LEU A 39 15.22 26.22 -13.65
C LEU A 39 14.56 24.83 -13.60
N MET A 40 14.87 23.97 -14.58
CA MET A 40 14.35 22.60 -14.60
C MET A 40 14.91 21.73 -13.47
N LYS A 41 16.19 21.91 -13.13
CA LYS A 41 16.83 21.20 -12.03
C LYS A 41 16.19 21.57 -10.69
N ASP A 42 15.96 22.86 -10.45
CA ASP A 42 15.34 23.34 -9.22
C ASP A 42 13.90 22.79 -9.06
N HIS A 43 13.14 22.77 -10.16
CA HIS A 43 11.80 22.17 -10.18
C HIS A 43 11.83 20.66 -9.90
N ASP A 44 12.75 19.94 -10.51
CA ASP A 44 12.91 18.49 -10.32
C ASP A 44 13.36 18.14 -8.90
N GLU A 45 14.27 18.92 -8.34
CA GLU A 45 14.73 18.76 -6.97
C GLU A 45 13.58 18.96 -6.00
N ALA A 46 12.77 20.00 -6.17
CA ALA A 46 11.58 20.23 -5.36
C ALA A 46 10.54 19.10 -5.49
N MET A 47 10.26 18.64 -6.72
CA MET A 47 9.32 17.54 -6.98
C MET A 47 9.78 16.24 -6.34
N VAL A 48 11.05 15.85 -6.57
CA VAL A 48 11.63 14.61 -6.05
C VAL A 48 11.75 14.65 -4.53
N GLN A 49 12.04 15.82 -3.94
CA GLN A 49 12.09 15.99 -2.50
C GLN A 49 10.72 15.73 -1.87
N ASN A 50 9.65 16.36 -2.39
CA ASN A 50 8.28 16.13 -1.90
C ASN A 50 7.88 14.65 -1.98
N TRP A 51 8.16 13.99 -3.11
CA TRP A 51 7.84 12.57 -3.28
C TRP A 51 8.63 11.66 -2.34
N LYS A 52 9.92 11.97 -2.09
CA LYS A 52 10.72 11.22 -1.12
C LYS A 52 10.19 11.37 0.30
N GLU A 53 9.79 12.58 0.70
CA GLU A 53 9.22 12.86 2.03
C GLU A 53 7.88 12.13 2.24
N GLU A 54 7.03 12.10 1.21
CA GLU A 54 5.78 11.33 1.24
C GLU A 54 6.06 9.83 1.40
N VAL A 55 6.94 9.27 0.57
CA VAL A 55 7.32 7.85 0.64
C VAL A 55 7.98 7.50 1.98
N ASP A 56 8.80 8.40 2.54
CA ASP A 56 9.42 8.19 3.86
C ASP A 56 8.40 8.15 4.99
N THR A 57 7.39 9.01 4.93
CA THR A 57 6.26 8.98 5.87
C THR A 57 5.50 7.66 5.78
N LEU A 58 5.22 7.19 4.56
CA LEU A 58 4.54 5.90 4.33
C LEU A 58 5.38 4.71 4.81
N LEU A 59 6.70 4.75 4.64
CA LEU A 59 7.62 3.71 5.10
C LEU A 59 7.65 3.59 6.63
N VAL A 60 7.69 4.72 7.33
CA VAL A 60 7.61 4.75 8.80
C VAL A 60 6.28 4.17 9.28
N PHE A 61 5.17 4.59 8.66
CA PHE A 61 3.85 4.05 8.96
C PHE A 61 3.80 2.53 8.72
N ALA A 62 4.27 2.06 7.56
CA ALA A 62 4.30 0.64 7.21
C ALA A 62 5.10 -0.19 8.22
N GLY A 63 6.25 0.31 8.68
CA GLY A 63 7.09 -0.35 9.67
C GLY A 63 6.41 -0.46 11.04
N LEU A 64 5.87 0.64 11.55
CA LEU A 64 5.15 0.67 12.83
C LEU A 64 3.90 -0.22 12.80
N PHE A 65 3.11 -0.10 11.73
CA PHE A 65 1.93 -0.93 11.53
C PHE A 65 2.28 -2.42 11.43
N SER A 66 3.33 -2.78 10.67
CA SER A 66 3.79 -4.17 10.57
C SER A 66 4.22 -4.74 11.92
N ALA A 67 4.85 -3.94 12.79
CA ALA A 67 5.21 -4.37 14.14
C ALA A 67 3.97 -4.68 14.99
N VAL A 68 2.96 -3.82 14.94
CA VAL A 68 1.68 -4.05 15.64
C VAL A 68 1.01 -5.32 15.11
N VAL A 69 0.83 -5.45 13.79
CA VAL A 69 0.20 -6.63 13.18
C VAL A 69 0.98 -7.91 13.49
N THR A 70 2.30 -7.86 13.54
CA THR A 70 3.15 -9.01 13.90
C THR A 70 2.86 -9.50 15.32
N ALA A 71 2.66 -8.59 16.28
CA ALA A 71 2.31 -8.96 17.66
C ALA A 71 0.97 -9.72 17.71
N PHE A 72 -0.03 -9.28 16.94
CA PHE A 72 -1.30 -9.99 16.84
C PHE A 72 -1.18 -11.33 16.11
N ASN A 73 -0.39 -11.41 15.03
CA ASN A 73 -0.14 -12.66 14.31
C ASN A 73 0.52 -13.73 15.20
N ILE A 74 1.37 -13.34 16.15
CA ILE A 74 1.96 -14.26 17.14
C ILE A 74 0.88 -14.90 18.02
N GLU A 75 -0.20 -14.20 18.35
CA GLU A 75 -1.31 -14.82 19.08
C GLU A 75 -2.26 -15.58 18.13
N ALA A 76 -2.47 -15.05 16.92
CA ALA A 76 -3.37 -15.63 15.94
C ALA A 76 -2.97 -17.04 15.49
N TYR A 77 -1.67 -17.27 15.25
CA TYR A 77 -1.22 -18.57 14.74
C TYR A 77 -1.50 -19.69 15.75
N LYS A 78 -1.52 -19.37 17.06
CA LYS A 78 -1.84 -20.33 18.11
C LYS A 78 -3.28 -20.83 17.98
N LEU A 79 -4.20 -20.01 17.45
CA LEU A 79 -5.58 -20.41 17.15
C LEU A 79 -5.68 -21.45 16.03
N LEU A 80 -4.63 -21.63 15.21
CA LEU A 80 -4.55 -22.69 14.19
C LEU A 80 -3.95 -23.98 14.75
N GLN A 81 -3.25 -23.91 15.88
CA GLN A 81 -2.65 -25.09 16.48
C GLN A 81 -3.69 -25.82 17.34
N PRO A 82 -3.68 -27.17 17.35
CA PRO A 82 -4.48 -27.94 18.29
C PRO A 82 -4.14 -27.53 19.72
N ASP A 83 -5.15 -27.24 20.53
CA ASP A 83 -4.96 -26.79 21.90
C ASP A 83 -4.22 -27.88 22.72
N PRO A 84 -3.00 -27.63 23.22
CA PRO A 84 -2.23 -28.63 23.97
C PRO A 84 -2.94 -29.04 25.27
N SER A 85 -3.81 -28.17 25.79
CA SER A 85 -4.64 -28.48 26.95
C SER A 85 -5.61 -29.64 26.68
N LEU A 86 -6.17 -29.75 25.46
CA LEU A 86 -7.06 -30.85 25.09
C LEU A 86 -6.33 -32.20 25.09
N SER A 87 -5.09 -32.24 24.60
CA SER A 87 -4.29 -33.47 24.69
C SER A 87 -4.01 -33.88 26.13
N THR A 88 -3.83 -32.89 27.01
CA THR A 88 -3.62 -33.10 28.45
C THR A 88 -4.90 -33.56 29.15
N ILE A 89 -6.04 -32.93 28.84
CA ILE A 89 -7.36 -33.29 29.36
C ILE A 89 -7.73 -34.71 28.91
N GLN A 90 -7.50 -35.06 27.65
CA GLN A 90 -7.72 -36.43 27.16
C GLN A 90 -6.79 -37.45 27.83
N ALA A 91 -5.54 -37.09 28.08
CA ALA A 91 -4.63 -37.95 28.84
C ALA A 91 -5.12 -38.14 30.28
N LEU A 92 -5.57 -37.07 30.94
CA LEU A 92 -6.15 -37.10 32.29
C LEU A 92 -7.44 -37.93 32.35
N GLU A 93 -8.34 -37.79 31.39
CA GLU A 93 -9.55 -38.62 31.26
C GLU A 93 -9.19 -40.10 31.05
N THR A 94 -8.21 -40.38 30.19
CA THR A 94 -7.72 -41.75 29.94
C THR A 94 -7.13 -42.36 31.22
N ILE A 95 -6.31 -41.60 31.96
CA ILE A 95 -5.72 -42.05 33.22
C ILE A 95 -6.80 -42.25 34.30
N SER A 96 -7.79 -41.34 34.38
CA SER A 96 -8.92 -41.47 35.32
C SER A 96 -9.72 -42.75 35.05
N HIS A 97 -10.01 -43.05 33.78
CA HIS A 97 -10.68 -44.28 33.40
C HIS A 97 -9.85 -45.54 33.70
N GLN A 98 -8.53 -45.50 33.51
CA GLN A 98 -7.63 -46.61 33.87
C GLN A 98 -7.61 -46.85 35.39
N LEU A 99 -7.58 -45.79 36.20
CA LEU A 99 -7.61 -45.90 37.66
C LEU A 99 -8.95 -46.44 38.18
N GLN A 100 -10.08 -46.07 37.56
CA GLN A 100 -11.40 -46.62 37.89
C GLN A 100 -11.47 -48.14 37.60
N GLN A 101 -10.83 -48.60 36.53
CA GLN A 101 -10.75 -50.03 36.19
C GLN A 101 -9.85 -50.83 37.16
N LEU A 102 -8.87 -50.19 37.80
CA LEU A 102 -8.04 -50.84 38.83
C LEU A 102 -8.72 -50.91 40.20
N GLY A 103 -9.62 -49.96 40.52
CA GLY A 103 -10.27 -49.85 41.84
C GLY A 103 -11.64 -50.54 41.97
N GLY A 104 -12.31 -50.85 40.85
CA GLY A 104 -13.63 -51.50 40.83
C GLY A 104 -13.56 -52.95 40.34
N ASN A 105 -14.28 -53.85 41.01
CA ASN A 105 -14.41 -55.27 40.65
C ASN A 105 -14.58 -55.48 39.13
N PHE A 106 -13.79 -56.40 38.56
CA PHE A 106 -13.75 -56.85 37.15
C PHE A 106 -15.12 -57.34 36.62
N THR A 107 -16.08 -56.44 36.46
CA THR A 107 -17.29 -56.69 35.69
C THR A 107 -17.14 -55.94 34.39
N SER A 108 -16.84 -56.70 33.34
CA SER A 108 -16.69 -56.25 31.95
C SER A 108 -17.99 -55.65 31.41
N ALA A 109 -18.35 -54.45 31.86
CA ALA A 109 -19.24 -53.58 31.11
C ALA A 109 -18.33 -52.70 30.25
N ALA A 110 -18.27 -52.99 28.95
CA ALA A 110 -17.60 -52.13 27.98
C ALA A 110 -18.22 -50.74 28.05
N VAL A 111 -17.57 -49.84 28.78
CA VAL A 111 -17.92 -48.42 28.79
C VAL A 111 -17.88 -47.95 27.34
N PRO A 112 -18.94 -47.30 26.81
CA PRO A 112 -18.91 -46.78 25.45
C PRO A 112 -17.75 -45.79 25.37
N ARG A 113 -16.69 -46.16 24.66
CA ARG A 113 -15.64 -45.22 24.26
C ARG A 113 -16.38 -44.09 23.54
N PRO A 114 -16.30 -42.83 23.98
CA PRO A 114 -16.91 -41.74 23.23
C PRO A 114 -16.26 -41.78 21.85
N THR A 115 -17.05 -42.20 20.85
CA THR A 115 -16.72 -42.09 19.43
C THR A 115 -16.89 -40.63 19.03
N SER A 116 -16.16 -39.73 19.69
CA SER A 116 -15.80 -38.47 19.07
C SER A 116 -14.84 -38.83 17.93
N GLY A 117 -15.39 -38.96 16.72
CA GLY A 117 -14.58 -39.03 15.50
C GLY A 117 -13.60 -37.84 15.46
N PRO A 118 -12.53 -37.93 14.66
CA PRO A 118 -11.45 -36.94 14.65
C PRO A 118 -11.91 -35.63 14.01
N THR A 119 -12.73 -34.84 14.71
CA THR A 119 -12.80 -33.38 14.52
C THR A 119 -11.70 -32.68 15.33
N GLN A 120 -10.94 -33.46 16.11
CA GLN A 120 -9.83 -33.06 16.95
C GLN A 120 -8.58 -32.73 16.12
N GLY A 121 -8.54 -31.50 15.59
CA GLY A 121 -7.37 -30.97 14.90
C GLY A 121 -7.67 -29.95 13.80
N ARG A 122 -8.94 -29.71 13.46
CA ARG A 122 -9.29 -28.66 12.50
C ARG A 122 -9.59 -27.35 13.23
N ALA A 123 -8.77 -26.34 12.96
CA ALA A 123 -9.02 -24.97 13.43
C ALA A 123 -10.42 -24.51 12.99
N SER A 124 -11.11 -23.78 13.88
CA SER A 124 -12.41 -23.19 13.56
C SER A 124 -12.31 -22.33 12.29
N ALA A 125 -13.36 -22.35 11.45
CA ALA A 125 -13.42 -21.51 10.25
C ALA A 125 -13.19 -20.03 10.56
N GLN A 126 -13.62 -19.58 11.74
CA GLN A 126 -13.38 -18.21 12.22
C GLN A 126 -11.89 -17.95 12.53
N SER A 127 -11.20 -18.91 13.17
CA SER A 127 -9.75 -18.81 13.43
C SER A 127 -8.94 -18.71 12.14
N VAL A 128 -9.31 -19.52 11.13
CA VAL A 128 -8.69 -19.48 9.80
C VAL A 128 -8.92 -18.12 9.15
N ARG A 129 -10.14 -17.58 9.21
CA ARG A 129 -10.48 -16.26 8.64
C ARG A 129 -9.65 -15.13 9.27
N ILE A 130 -9.56 -15.08 10.61
CA ILE A 130 -8.76 -14.08 11.33
C ILE A 130 -7.31 -14.12 10.89
N ASN A 131 -6.72 -15.33 10.81
CA ASN A 131 -5.34 -15.49 10.41
C ASN A 131 -5.11 -15.06 8.96
N VAL A 132 -5.99 -15.45 8.03
CA VAL A 132 -5.90 -15.00 6.64
C VAL A 132 -5.94 -13.47 6.59
N LEU A 133 -6.89 -12.82 7.26
CA LEU A 133 -7.00 -11.36 7.26
C LEU A 133 -5.73 -10.68 7.80
N TRP A 134 -5.19 -11.14 8.93
CA TRP A 134 -4.01 -10.52 9.54
C TRP A 134 -2.72 -10.82 8.79
N PHE A 135 -2.50 -12.05 8.30
CA PHE A 135 -1.34 -12.34 7.45
C PHE A 135 -1.41 -11.58 6.12
N THR A 136 -2.58 -11.52 5.48
CA THR A 136 -2.76 -10.71 4.26
C THR A 136 -2.50 -9.23 4.53
N SER A 137 -2.99 -8.68 5.65
CA SER A 137 -2.69 -7.30 6.04
C SER A 137 -1.19 -7.06 6.14
N LEU A 138 -0.45 -7.93 6.84
CA LEU A 138 0.99 -7.81 7.00
C LEU A 138 1.72 -7.85 5.64
N VAL A 139 1.35 -8.79 4.77
CA VAL A 139 1.94 -8.92 3.43
C VAL A 139 1.70 -7.66 2.59
N CYS A 140 0.48 -7.11 2.60
CA CYS A 140 0.18 -5.86 1.89
C CYS A 140 1.02 -4.69 2.42
N ALA A 141 1.19 -4.55 3.74
CA ALA A 141 2.01 -3.49 4.33
C ALA A 141 3.49 -3.61 3.96
N LEU A 142 4.04 -4.82 4.01
CA LEU A 142 5.43 -5.09 3.61
C LEU A 142 5.64 -4.89 2.10
N PHE A 143 4.67 -5.29 1.28
CA PHE A 143 4.72 -5.06 -0.16
C PHE A 143 4.69 -3.56 -0.49
N SER A 144 3.88 -2.77 0.21
CA SER A 144 3.91 -1.31 0.10
C SER A 144 5.27 -0.73 0.49
N ALA A 145 5.86 -1.20 1.59
CA ALA A 145 7.19 -0.75 2.00
C ALA A 145 8.26 -1.08 0.95
N LEU A 146 8.21 -2.28 0.37
CA LEU A 146 9.13 -2.69 -0.70
C LEU A 146 9.01 -1.77 -1.92
N LEU A 147 7.78 -1.52 -2.39
CA LEU A 147 7.54 -0.62 -3.51
C LEU A 147 8.01 0.81 -3.20
N GLY A 148 7.79 1.32 -1.98
CA GLY A 148 8.30 2.63 -1.55
C GLY A 148 9.82 2.72 -1.62
N ILE A 149 10.53 1.68 -1.18
CA ILE A 149 12.00 1.61 -1.29
C ILE A 149 12.44 1.63 -2.76
N MET A 150 11.76 0.86 -3.64
CA MET A 150 12.06 0.84 -5.08
C MET A 150 11.85 2.22 -5.71
N VAL A 151 10.74 2.91 -5.41
CA VAL A 151 10.50 4.27 -5.88
C VAL A 151 11.63 5.21 -5.46
N LYS A 152 12.07 5.16 -4.19
CA LYS A 152 13.20 5.97 -3.73
C LYS A 152 14.48 5.73 -4.53
N GLN A 153 14.73 4.48 -4.93
CA GLN A 153 15.87 4.14 -5.78
C GLN A 153 15.72 4.75 -7.18
N TRP A 154 14.54 4.63 -7.80
CA TRP A 154 14.27 5.23 -9.11
C TRP A 154 14.38 6.76 -9.10
N LEU A 155 13.85 7.42 -8.07
CA LEU A 155 13.97 8.88 -7.91
C LEU A 155 15.40 9.35 -7.65
N ARG A 156 16.22 8.52 -7.00
CA ARG A 156 17.65 8.79 -6.84
C ARG A 156 18.37 8.71 -8.18
N GLU A 157 18.08 7.69 -8.99
CA GLU A 157 18.69 7.53 -10.31
C GLU A 157 18.24 8.64 -11.28
N TYR A 158 16.98 9.06 -11.21
CA TYR A 158 16.46 10.20 -11.96
C TYR A 158 17.30 11.46 -11.72
N MET A 159 17.61 11.76 -10.45
CA MET A 159 18.41 12.92 -10.02
C MET A 159 19.93 12.73 -10.14
N ALA A 160 20.41 11.57 -10.61
CA ALA A 160 21.84 11.30 -10.68
C ALA A 160 22.53 12.33 -11.59
N ALA A 161 23.45 13.11 -11.02
CA ALA A 161 24.14 14.17 -11.73
C ALA A 161 25.08 13.60 -12.80
N VAL A 162 25.05 14.18 -13.99
CA VAL A 162 25.96 13.85 -15.09
C VAL A 162 26.56 15.16 -15.60
N SER A 163 27.90 15.21 -15.73
CA SER A 163 28.60 16.38 -16.27
C SER A 163 28.41 16.46 -17.79
N LEU A 164 27.38 17.18 -18.22
CA LEU A 164 27.01 17.38 -19.62
C LEU A 164 26.96 18.88 -19.95
N SER A 165 26.99 19.21 -21.25
CA SER A 165 26.67 20.56 -21.71
C SER A 165 25.24 20.94 -21.27
N SER A 166 24.95 22.23 -21.05
CA SER A 166 23.61 22.66 -20.59
C SER A 166 22.49 22.17 -21.52
N ARG A 167 22.73 22.14 -22.84
CA ARG A 167 21.76 21.63 -23.82
C ARG A 167 21.55 20.12 -23.71
N ASP A 168 22.61 19.34 -23.53
CA ASP A 168 22.50 17.89 -23.42
C ASP A 168 21.93 17.45 -22.06
N SER A 169 22.17 18.24 -21.00
CA SER A 169 21.57 18.02 -19.68
C SER A 169 20.04 18.13 -19.72
N VAL A 170 19.51 19.14 -20.42
CA VAL A 170 18.06 19.33 -20.60
C VAL A 170 17.45 18.18 -21.40
N ARG A 171 18.12 17.72 -22.46
CA ARG A 171 17.67 16.57 -23.26
C ARG A 171 17.65 15.27 -22.45
N LEU A 172 18.71 15.01 -21.68
CA LEU A 172 18.79 13.82 -20.83
C LEU A 172 17.72 13.85 -19.75
N ARG A 173 17.50 14.99 -19.09
CA ARG A 173 16.43 15.18 -18.11
C ARG A 173 15.07 14.88 -18.73
N GLN A 174 14.79 15.44 -19.92
CA GLN A 174 13.52 15.22 -20.60
C GLN A 174 13.32 13.72 -20.92
N HIS A 175 14.36 13.05 -21.40
CA HIS A 175 14.31 11.61 -21.66
C HIS A 175 14.03 10.79 -20.38
N ARG A 176 14.70 11.13 -19.26
CA ARG A 176 14.47 10.48 -17.96
C ARG A 176 13.07 10.74 -17.43
N PHE A 177 12.55 11.96 -17.59
CA PHE A 177 11.21 12.34 -17.15
C PHE A 177 10.14 11.60 -17.95
N GLU A 178 10.28 11.55 -19.27
CA GLU A 178 9.42 10.74 -20.15
C GLU A 178 9.46 9.27 -19.78
N GLY A 179 10.64 8.74 -19.43
CA GLY A 179 10.79 7.41 -18.87
C GLY A 179 9.99 7.24 -17.58
N LEU A 180 10.12 8.16 -16.62
CA LEU A 180 9.43 8.11 -15.34
C LEU A 180 7.90 8.05 -15.50
N ILE A 181 7.36 8.80 -16.46
CA ILE A 181 5.93 8.78 -16.81
C ILE A 181 5.56 7.51 -17.58
N ALA A 182 6.35 7.09 -18.56
CA ALA A 182 6.07 5.90 -19.36
C ALA A 182 6.04 4.62 -18.51
N TRP A 183 6.88 4.55 -17.47
CA TRP A 183 6.93 3.46 -16.51
C TRP A 183 5.98 3.64 -15.33
N HIS A 184 5.11 4.65 -15.36
CA HIS A 184 4.03 4.85 -14.39
C HIS A 184 4.50 4.97 -12.92
N VAL A 185 5.68 5.54 -12.70
CA VAL A 185 6.22 5.74 -11.34
C VAL A 185 5.29 6.60 -10.47
N PRO A 186 4.67 7.69 -10.96
CA PRO A 186 3.69 8.46 -10.19
C PRO A 186 2.48 7.65 -9.77
N GLU A 187 1.96 6.78 -10.63
CA GLU A 187 0.84 5.91 -10.34
C GLU A 187 1.22 4.85 -9.29
N ILE A 188 2.43 4.29 -9.36
CA ILE A 188 2.95 3.37 -8.34
C ILE A 188 3.01 4.07 -6.97
N MET A 189 3.49 5.33 -6.91
CA MET A 189 3.50 6.11 -5.68
C MET A 189 2.10 6.35 -5.13
N ALA A 190 1.14 6.71 -5.99
CA ALA A 190 -0.25 6.89 -5.61
C ALA A 190 -0.92 5.60 -5.10
N PHE A 191 -0.42 4.43 -5.52
CA PHE A 191 -0.89 3.11 -5.07
C PHE A 191 -0.37 2.72 -3.67
N LEU A 192 0.81 3.21 -3.25
CA LEU A 192 1.39 2.93 -1.93
C LEU A 192 0.42 3.21 -0.77
N PRO A 193 -0.15 4.42 -0.63
CA PRO A 193 -1.07 4.70 0.46
C PRO A 193 -2.33 3.83 0.40
N ILE A 194 -2.86 3.54 -0.80
CA ILE A 194 -4.05 2.68 -0.98
C ILE A 194 -3.78 1.27 -0.42
N LEU A 195 -2.60 0.72 -0.70
CA LEU A 195 -2.22 -0.60 -0.25
C LEU A 195 -2.07 -0.65 1.29
N LEU A 196 -1.56 0.41 1.90
CA LEU A 196 -1.45 0.54 3.36
C LEU A 196 -2.81 0.74 4.03
N GLU A 197 -3.71 1.52 3.44
CA GLU A 197 -5.07 1.69 3.94
C GLU A 197 -5.87 0.40 3.83
N ALA A 198 -5.78 -0.32 2.69
CA ALA A 198 -6.40 -1.62 2.52
C ALA A 198 -5.88 -2.64 3.55
N SER A 199 -4.58 -2.62 3.80
CA SER A 199 -3.95 -3.42 4.85
C SER A 199 -4.51 -3.09 6.25
N LEU A 200 -4.63 -1.81 6.59
CA LEU A 200 -5.22 -1.36 7.86
C LEU A 200 -6.67 -1.84 8.00
N ILE A 201 -7.48 -1.73 6.94
CA ILE A 201 -8.88 -2.18 6.94
C ILE A 201 -8.97 -3.69 7.16
N LEU A 202 -8.14 -4.48 6.48
CA LEU A 202 -8.06 -5.94 6.68
C LEU A 202 -7.69 -6.29 8.12
N PHE A 203 -6.72 -5.57 8.70
CA PHE A 203 -6.32 -5.78 10.09
C PHE A 203 -7.45 -5.46 11.06
N LEU A 204 -8.14 -4.32 10.88
CA LEU A 204 -9.27 -3.92 11.72
C LEU A 204 -10.44 -4.90 11.62
N ALA A 205 -10.72 -5.43 10.43
CA ALA A 205 -11.74 -6.46 10.24
C ALA A 205 -11.41 -7.74 11.03
N GLY A 206 -10.15 -8.21 10.94
CA GLY A 206 -9.69 -9.36 11.72
C GLY A 206 -9.68 -9.08 13.23
N LEU A 207 -9.40 -7.83 13.64
CA LEU A 207 -9.43 -7.40 15.05
C LEU A 207 -10.85 -7.51 15.62
N VAL A 208 -11.85 -7.00 14.89
CA VAL A 208 -13.26 -7.11 15.29
C VAL A 208 -13.67 -8.58 15.42
N ASP A 209 -13.34 -9.41 14.43
CA ASP A 209 -13.61 -10.85 14.45
C ASP A 209 -12.98 -11.57 15.66
N PHE A 210 -11.74 -11.20 15.99
CA PHE A 210 -11.01 -11.74 17.13
C PHE A 210 -11.63 -11.32 18.46
N LEU A 211 -12.04 -10.06 18.59
CA LEU A 211 -12.69 -9.55 19.80
C LEU A 211 -14.04 -10.24 20.06
N PHE A 212 -14.82 -10.51 19.00
CA PHE A 212 -16.07 -11.26 19.13
C PHE A 212 -15.84 -12.71 19.59
N LEU A 213 -14.67 -13.29 19.31
CA LEU A 213 -14.29 -14.61 19.81
C LEU A 213 -13.95 -14.58 21.31
N LEU A 214 -13.36 -13.49 21.81
CA LEU A 214 -12.99 -13.34 23.22
C LEU A 214 -14.17 -12.90 24.10
N GLN A 215 -14.77 -11.74 23.79
CA GLN A 215 -15.84 -11.16 24.61
C GLN A 215 -16.72 -10.20 23.78
N PRO A 216 -18.02 -10.52 23.57
CA PRO A 216 -18.91 -9.73 22.73
C PRO A 216 -19.11 -8.27 23.19
N LEU A 217 -19.05 -8.01 24.50
CA LEU A 217 -19.21 -6.65 25.04
C LEU A 217 -18.04 -5.74 24.60
N VAL A 218 -16.81 -6.20 24.81
CA VAL A 218 -15.61 -5.46 24.39
C VAL A 218 -15.60 -5.30 22.87
N ALA A 219 -15.97 -6.36 22.14
CA ALA A 219 -16.11 -6.32 20.69
C ALA A 219 -17.09 -5.23 20.22
N GLY A 220 -18.26 -5.12 20.86
CA GLY A 220 -19.26 -4.09 20.52
C GLY A 220 -18.72 -2.67 20.69
N ILE A 221 -18.03 -2.39 21.81
CA ILE A 221 -17.44 -1.08 22.07
C ILE A 221 -16.37 -0.75 21.02
N ILE A 222 -15.42 -1.66 20.78
CA ILE A 222 -14.35 -1.42 19.81
C ILE A 222 -14.89 -1.30 18.38
N THR A 223 -15.88 -2.11 18.00
CA THR A 223 -16.54 -2.03 16.69
C THR A 223 -17.18 -0.67 16.47
N SER A 224 -17.82 -0.10 17.50
CA SER A 224 -18.41 1.24 17.41
C SER A 224 -17.35 2.32 17.17
N LEU A 225 -16.21 2.23 17.86
CA LEU A 225 -15.10 3.18 17.72
C LEU A 225 -14.45 3.07 16.33
N VAL A 226 -14.14 1.84 15.89
CA VAL A 226 -13.58 1.56 14.56
C VAL A 226 -14.53 2.04 13.47
N GLY A 227 -15.83 1.76 13.61
CA GLY A 227 -16.86 2.22 12.69
C GLY A 227 -16.95 3.75 12.59
N ALA A 228 -16.86 4.47 13.71
CA ALA A 228 -16.86 5.93 13.71
C ALA A 228 -15.63 6.52 12.99
N VAL A 229 -14.44 5.95 13.20
CA VAL A 229 -13.21 6.39 12.54
C VAL A 229 -13.26 6.10 11.03
N LEU A 230 -13.69 4.90 10.64
CA LEU A 230 -13.85 4.54 9.22
C LEU A 230 -14.90 5.41 8.54
N LEU A 231 -16.01 5.71 9.22
CA LEU A 231 -17.02 6.63 8.69
C LEU A 231 -16.44 8.03 8.47
N PHE A 232 -15.70 8.57 9.44
CA PHE A 232 -15.04 9.86 9.30
C PHE A 232 -14.04 9.87 8.14
N TYR A 233 -13.26 8.80 7.99
CA TYR A 233 -12.33 8.61 6.87
C TYR A 233 -13.07 8.60 5.52
N VAL A 234 -14.11 7.78 5.38
CA VAL A 234 -14.92 7.69 4.14
C VAL A 234 -15.56 9.05 3.81
N VAL A 235 -16.14 9.73 4.80
CA VAL A 235 -16.70 11.08 4.60
C VAL A 235 -15.62 12.05 4.12
N SER A 236 -14.43 12.03 4.72
CA SER A 236 -13.32 12.91 4.34
C SER A 236 -12.81 12.63 2.93
N THR A 237 -12.83 11.37 2.49
CA THR A 237 -12.40 10.96 1.14
C THR A 237 -13.43 11.27 0.06
N ILE A 238 -14.73 11.20 0.38
CA ILE A 238 -15.81 11.45 -0.59
C ILE A 238 -16.26 12.93 -0.59
N ALA A 239 -16.11 13.66 0.51
CA ALA A 239 -16.43 15.09 0.60
C ALA A 239 -15.86 15.99 -0.53
N PRO A 240 -14.63 15.76 -1.05
CA PRO A 240 -14.10 16.52 -2.19
C PRO A 240 -14.90 16.32 -3.48
N ALA A 241 -15.56 15.16 -3.66
CA ALA A 241 -16.34 14.84 -4.85
C ALA A 241 -17.66 15.63 -4.93
N PHE A 242 -18.18 16.13 -3.80
CA PHE A 242 -19.45 16.84 -3.73
C PHE A 242 -19.31 18.37 -3.65
N SER A 243 -18.09 18.89 -3.47
CA SER A 243 -17.84 20.33 -3.35
C SER A 243 -16.49 20.70 -3.96
N GLY A 244 -16.51 21.42 -5.09
CA GLY A 244 -15.31 21.98 -5.72
C GLY A 244 -14.57 23.05 -4.89
N ARG A 245 -15.10 23.41 -3.70
CA ARG A 245 -14.49 24.34 -2.74
C ARG A 245 -13.86 23.64 -1.53
N CYS A 246 -13.90 22.31 -1.45
CA CYS A 246 -13.33 21.57 -0.32
C CYS A 246 -11.78 21.53 -0.38
N PRO A 247 -11.07 21.87 0.71
CA PRO A 247 -9.60 21.85 0.77
C PRO A 247 -9.00 20.43 0.80
N TYR A 248 -9.82 19.40 0.93
CA TYR A 248 -9.45 17.98 1.02
C TYR A 248 -9.05 17.35 -0.33
N LYS A 249 -8.24 18.02 -1.14
CA LYS A 249 -7.73 17.42 -2.39
C LYS A 249 -6.68 16.35 -2.05
N SER A 250 -7.14 15.13 -1.79
CA SER A 250 -6.25 13.97 -1.68
C SER A 250 -5.72 13.58 -3.07
N PRO A 251 -4.52 12.98 -3.16
CA PRO A 251 -3.99 12.43 -4.42
C PRO A 251 -4.96 11.46 -5.11
N GLN A 252 -5.79 10.76 -4.34
CA GLN A 252 -6.83 9.84 -4.85
C GLN A 252 -7.94 10.58 -5.63
N SER A 253 -8.27 11.81 -5.23
CA SER A 253 -9.25 12.64 -5.95
C SER A 253 -8.77 13.05 -7.35
N TRP A 254 -7.46 13.05 -7.61
CA TRP A 254 -6.91 13.33 -8.95
C TRP A 254 -7.09 12.15 -9.92
N ALA A 255 -7.16 10.91 -9.43
CA ALA A 255 -7.37 9.73 -10.27
C ALA A 255 -8.81 9.62 -10.80
N ILE A 256 -9.79 10.22 -10.11
CA ILE A 256 -11.22 10.16 -10.45
C ILE A 256 -11.63 11.30 -11.42
N ILE A 257 -10.87 12.41 -11.48
CA ILE A 257 -11.16 13.58 -12.33
C ILE A 257 -10.38 13.47 -13.67
N ARG A 258 -10.30 12.28 -14.26
CA ARG A 258 -9.73 12.09 -15.60
C ARG A 258 -10.78 11.64 -16.61
#